data_AF-A0A3D9DQ62-F1
#
_entry.id   AF-A0A3D9DQ62-F1
#
_cell.length_a   1.000
_cell.length_b   1.000
_cell.length_c   1.000
_cell.angle_alpha   90.00
_cell.angle_beta   90.00
_cell.angle_gamma   90.00
#
_symmetry.space_group_name_H-M   'P 1'
#
loop_
_entity.id
_entity.type
_entity.pdbx_description
1 polymer ?
#
loop_
_entity_poly.entity_id
_entity_poly.type
_entity_poly.pdbx_seq_one_letter_code
_entity_poly.pdbx_strand_id
1 'polypeptide(L)'
;MKSKIILTALLSVSLFACAQETPKVKHKKSTASSKSTTKKVKFANAEDPICHMKTEDDMKDTAVYKNKTYGFCSSYCKDEFKKNPEKYAQK
;
A
#
# COMPACT_ATOMS: atom_id res chain seq x y z
N MET A 1 55.95 29.18 -28.06
CA MET A 1 56.03 28.54 -29.40
C MET A 1 55.76 27.05 -29.21
N LYS A 2 54.77 26.37 -29.78
CA LYS A 2 53.78 26.72 -30.79
C LYS A 2 52.48 26.00 -30.40
N SER A 3 51.42 26.78 -30.30
CA SER A 3 50.04 26.32 -30.25
C SER A 3 49.55 26.13 -31.70
N LYS A 4 48.50 25.31 -31.85
CA LYS A 4 47.58 25.18 -32.99
C LYS A 4 47.93 24.13 -34.06
N ILE A 5 46.86 23.66 -34.71
CA ILE A 5 46.70 22.60 -35.72
C ILE A 5 46.46 21.25 -35.00
N ILE A 6 45.26 20.66 -34.96
CA ILE A 6 44.34 20.30 -36.05
C ILE A 6 42.89 20.38 -35.47
N LEU A 7 42.04 21.33 -35.86
CA LEU A 7 41.20 21.36 -37.06
C LEU A 7 40.11 20.26 -37.12
N THR A 8 38.93 20.62 -36.61
CA THR A 8 37.59 20.37 -37.20
C THR A 8 37.14 18.95 -37.58
N ALA A 9 36.15 18.44 -36.85
CA ALA A 9 34.92 17.82 -37.39
C ALA A 9 33.84 17.95 -36.28
N LEU A 10 32.74 18.72 -36.42
CA LEU A 10 31.50 18.33 -37.12
C LEU A 10 31.16 16.85 -36.82
N LEU A 11 30.08 16.46 -36.15
CA LEU A 11 28.69 16.86 -36.31
C LEU A 11 27.89 16.25 -35.14
N SER A 12 26.99 17.03 -34.57
CA SER A 12 25.65 16.65 -34.10
C SER A 12 25.35 15.16 -33.84
N VAL A 13 25.04 14.79 -32.59
CA VAL A 13 23.99 13.80 -32.28
C VAL A 13 23.37 14.12 -30.91
N SER A 14 22.06 14.35 -30.96
CA SER A 14 21.05 14.12 -29.92
C SER A 14 20.92 15.10 -28.76
N LEU A 15 19.93 15.99 -28.91
CA LEU A 15 19.00 16.37 -27.84
C LEU A 15 18.53 15.10 -27.10
N PHE A 16 19.15 14.76 -25.98
CA PHE A 16 18.48 13.97 -24.95
C PHE A 16 17.83 14.95 -23.96
N ALA A 17 16.63 15.38 -24.33
CA ALA A 17 15.69 15.97 -23.39
C ALA A 17 15.27 14.89 -22.39
N CYS A 18 15.95 14.83 -21.25
CA CYS A 18 15.38 14.24 -20.03
C CYS A 18 15.11 15.36 -19.03
N ALA A 19 13.98 16.04 -19.23
CA ALA A 19 13.36 16.86 -18.20
C ALA A 19 12.71 15.92 -17.17
N GLN A 20 13.38 15.64 -16.06
CA GLN A 20 12.75 15.07 -14.88
C GLN A 20 13.56 15.44 -13.65
N GLU A 21 13.13 16.46 -12.90
CA GLU A 21 13.18 16.45 -11.43
C GLU A 21 12.04 17.33 -10.90
N THR A 22 10.80 16.88 -11.07
CA THR A 22 9.69 17.37 -10.25
C THR A 22 9.71 16.60 -8.92
N PRO A 23 9.71 17.28 -7.76
CA PRO A 23 9.65 16.61 -6.47
C PRO A 23 8.25 16.02 -6.30
N LYS A 24 8.10 14.74 -6.65
CA LYS A 24 6.91 13.97 -6.31
C LYS A 24 6.89 13.79 -4.79
N VAL A 25 6.12 14.63 -4.11
CA VAL A 25 5.77 14.45 -2.70
C VAL A 25 5.22 13.03 -2.55
N LYS A 26 5.95 12.21 -1.78
CA LYS A 26 5.58 10.83 -1.47
C LYS A 26 4.36 10.82 -0.57
N HIS A 27 3.16 10.89 -1.15
CA HIS A 27 2.01 10.26 -0.52
C HIS A 27 2.25 8.75 -0.55
N LYS A 28 2.81 8.25 0.55
CA LYS A 28 2.94 6.83 0.87
C LYS A 28 1.54 6.26 1.14
N LYS A 29 0.66 6.25 0.14
CA LYS A 29 -0.50 5.36 0.11
C LYS A 29 0.01 4.10 -0.58
N SER A 30 0.51 3.16 0.22
CA SER A 30 0.74 1.79 -0.20
C SER A 30 -0.57 1.21 -0.70
N THR A 31 -0.83 1.37 -1.99
CA THR A 31 -1.72 0.53 -2.79
C THR A 31 -0.98 -0.78 -3.06
N ALA A 32 -0.78 -1.56 -2.01
CA ALA A 32 -0.48 -2.97 -2.16
C ALA A 32 -1.82 -3.71 -2.23
N SER A 33 -2.20 -4.05 -3.45
CA SER A 33 -2.83 -5.31 -3.83
C SER A 33 -3.82 -5.94 -2.83
N SER A 34 -5.10 -5.87 -3.14
CA SER A 34 -5.95 -7.04 -2.94
C SER A 34 -6.83 -7.22 -4.16
N LYS A 35 -6.32 -8.07 -5.04
CA LYS A 35 -7.01 -8.69 -6.16
C LYS A 35 -8.26 -9.37 -5.61
N SER A 36 -9.39 -8.66 -5.68
CA SER A 36 -10.73 -9.18 -5.38
C SER A 36 -11.02 -10.33 -6.32
N THR A 37 -10.70 -11.55 -5.87
CA THR A 37 -11.11 -12.78 -6.51
C THR A 37 -12.14 -13.38 -5.56
N THR A 38 -13.36 -13.52 -6.06
CA THR A 38 -14.57 -14.05 -5.43
C THR A 38 -14.31 -15.30 -4.58
N LYS A 39 -13.83 -15.11 -3.35
CA LYS A 39 -13.78 -16.14 -2.31
C LYS A 39 -14.51 -15.55 -1.11
N LYS A 40 -15.59 -16.20 -0.71
CA LYS A 40 -16.31 -15.96 0.53
C LYS A 40 -15.32 -16.11 1.69
N VAL A 41 -14.74 -15.00 2.17
CA VAL A 41 -13.73 -15.04 3.23
C VAL A 41 -14.48 -15.18 4.55
N LYS A 42 -14.44 -16.37 5.14
CA LYS A 42 -15.04 -16.60 6.46
C LYS A 42 -14.13 -16.00 7.52
N PHE A 43 -14.60 -14.95 8.18
CA PHE A 43 -13.92 -14.33 9.32
C PHE A 43 -14.12 -15.16 10.59
N ALA A 44 -13.18 -15.03 11.51
CA ALA A 44 -13.22 -15.70 12.81
C ALA A 44 -14.19 -15.01 13.79
N ASN A 45 -14.57 -13.77 13.52
CA ASN A 45 -15.58 -13.03 14.24
C ASN A 45 -16.86 -12.90 13.41
N ALA A 46 -18.01 -13.06 14.09
CA ALA A 46 -19.32 -12.81 13.48
C ALA A 46 -19.72 -11.32 13.53
N GLU A 47 -19.16 -10.59 14.50
CA GLU A 47 -19.37 -9.16 14.72
C GLU A 47 -18.03 -8.46 14.95
N ASP A 48 -17.91 -7.21 14.53
CA ASP A 48 -16.76 -6.37 14.77
C ASP A 48 -16.63 -6.14 16.29
N PRO A 49 -15.51 -6.53 16.92
CA PRO A 49 -15.37 -6.46 18.37
C PRO A 49 -15.19 -5.03 18.91
N ILE A 50 -15.08 -4.01 18.04
CA ILE A 50 -14.97 -2.61 18.43
C ILE A 50 -16.34 -1.93 18.41
N CYS A 51 -17.12 -2.14 17.35
CA CYS A 51 -18.40 -1.44 17.15
C CYS A 51 -19.64 -2.34 17.19
N HIS A 52 -19.47 -3.65 17.33
CA HIS A 52 -20.52 -4.67 17.36
C HIS A 52 -21.41 -4.71 16.10
N MET A 53 -20.91 -4.19 14.97
CA MET A 53 -21.58 -4.38 13.69
C MET A 53 -21.32 -5.78 13.14
N LYS A 54 -22.28 -6.34 12.40
CA LYS A 54 -22.10 -7.65 11.78
C LYS A 54 -20.93 -7.65 10.81
N THR A 55 -20.13 -8.70 10.88
CA THR A 55 -19.03 -8.95 9.96
C THR A 55 -19.60 -9.56 8.68
N GLU A 56 -19.29 -8.97 7.53
CA GLU A 56 -19.73 -9.46 6.22
C GLU A 56 -18.54 -10.03 5.45
N ASP A 57 -18.77 -11.03 4.59
CA ASP A 57 -17.71 -11.74 3.85
C ASP A 57 -16.91 -10.81 2.90
N ASP A 58 -17.43 -9.61 2.61
CA ASP A 58 -16.84 -8.64 1.69
C ASP A 58 -15.91 -7.61 2.36
N MET A 59 -15.71 -7.71 3.69
CA MET A 59 -14.84 -6.78 4.43
C MET A 59 -13.42 -6.76 3.87
N LYS A 60 -12.95 -5.56 3.53
CA LYS A 60 -11.59 -5.33 3.02
C LYS A 60 -10.60 -5.07 4.15
N ASP A 61 -11.09 -4.52 5.25
CA ASP A 61 -10.30 -4.27 6.45
C ASP A 61 -10.25 -5.52 7.33
N THR A 62 -9.13 -6.21 7.30
CA THR A 62 -8.92 -7.46 8.03
C THR A 62 -7.60 -7.45 8.78
N ALA A 63 -7.51 -8.23 9.86
CA ALA A 63 -6.26 -8.46 10.59
C ALA A 63 -6.14 -9.92 11.03
N VAL A 64 -4.93 -10.47 10.98
CA VAL A 64 -4.67 -11.82 11.46
C VAL A 64 -4.16 -11.73 12.89
N TYR A 65 -4.79 -12.47 13.80
CA TYR A 65 -4.39 -12.57 15.20
C TYR A 65 -4.59 -14.01 15.70
N LYS A 66 -3.57 -14.61 16.31
CA LYS A 66 -3.59 -16.02 16.77
C LYS A 66 -4.07 -17.01 15.68
N ASN A 67 -3.54 -16.87 14.47
CA ASN A 67 -3.91 -17.68 13.30
C ASN A 67 -5.39 -17.59 12.87
N LYS A 68 -6.14 -16.62 13.41
CA LYS A 68 -7.52 -16.31 13.05
C LYS A 68 -7.56 -14.99 12.28
N THR A 69 -8.33 -14.94 11.19
CA THR A 69 -8.54 -13.71 10.42
C THR A 69 -9.79 -13.00 10.92
N TYR A 70 -9.63 -11.78 11.40
CA TYR A 70 -10.72 -10.92 11.87
C TYR A 70 -11.10 -9.91 10.79
N GLY A 71 -12.40 -9.72 10.58
CA GLY A 71 -12.97 -8.71 9.70
C GLY A 71 -13.47 -7.50 10.51
N PHE A 72 -13.21 -6.31 9.98
CA PHE A 72 -13.57 -5.04 10.62
C PHE A 72 -14.42 -4.18 9.68
N CYS A 73 -15.36 -3.44 10.25
CA CYS A 73 -16.24 -2.55 9.49
C CYS A 73 -15.51 -1.37 8.86
N SER A 74 -14.33 -1.04 9.39
CA SER A 74 -13.54 0.12 8.97
C SER A 74 -12.07 -0.06 9.35
N SER A 75 -11.21 0.72 8.70
CA SER A 75 -9.80 0.81 9.07
C SER A 75 -9.60 1.23 10.52
N TYR A 76 -10.48 2.08 11.06
CA TYR A 76 -10.43 2.53 12.44
C TYR A 76 -10.61 1.35 13.43
N CYS A 77 -11.61 0.51 13.21
CA CYS A 77 -11.85 -0.66 14.08
C CYS A 77 -10.70 -1.66 14.01
N LYS A 78 -10.12 -1.86 12.82
CA LYS A 78 -8.89 -2.66 12.66
C LYS A 78 -7.71 -2.09 13.45
N ASP A 79 -7.52 -0.78 13.43
CA ASP A 79 -6.40 -0.13 14.12
C ASP A 79 -6.59 -0.12 15.63
N GLU A 80 -7.82 0.09 16.14
CA GLU A 80 -8.16 -0.07 17.56
C GLU A 80 -7.95 -1.52 18.03
N PHE A 81 -8.37 -2.50 17.23
CA PHE A 81 -8.12 -3.91 17.52
C PHE A 81 -6.63 -4.20 17.64
N LYS A 82 -5.80 -3.67 16.74
CA LYS A 82 -4.34 -3.86 16.78
C LYS A 82 -3.67 -3.25 18.01
N LYS A 83 -4.25 -2.22 18.63
CA LYS A 83 -3.70 -1.62 19.85
C LYS A 83 -3.83 -2.58 21.04
N ASN A 84 -4.96 -3.29 21.15
CA ASN A 84 -5.24 -4.21 22.26
C ASN A 84 -5.98 -5.47 21.78
N PRO A 85 -5.35 -6.32 20.95
CA PRO A 85 -6.03 -7.45 20.34
C PRO A 85 -6.45 -8.49 21.37
N GLU A 86 -5.74 -8.62 22.49
CA GLU A 86 -6.12 -9.53 23.58
C GLU A 86 -7.45 -9.17 24.25
N LYS A 87 -7.80 -7.89 24.29
CA LYS A 87 -9.05 -7.40 24.88
C LYS A 87 -10.25 -7.70 23.97
N TYR A 88 -10.03 -7.64 22.66
CA TYR A 88 -11.10 -7.68 21.65
C TYR A 88 -11.19 -9.02 20.91
N ALA A 89 -10.13 -9.83 20.93
CA ALA A 89 -10.14 -11.15 20.32
C ALA A 89 -11.08 -12.08 21.10
N GLN A 90 -12.21 -12.39 20.49
CA GLN A 90 -13.13 -13.39 21.00
C GLN A 90 -12.45 -14.77 20.96
N LYS A 91 -12.63 -15.55 22.02
CA LYS A 91 -11.91 -16.82 22.25
C LYS A 91 -12.38 -17.89 21.25
#